data_AF-A0A956QAS3-F1
#
_entry.id   AF-A0A956QAS3-F1
#
_cell.length_a   1.000
_cell.length_b   1.000
_cell.length_c   1.000
_cell.angle_alpha   90.00
_cell.angle_beta   90.00
_cell.angle_gamma   90.00
#
_symmetry.space_group_name_H-M   'P 1'
#
loop_
_entity.id
_entity.type
_entity.pdbx_description
1 polymer ?
#
loop_
_entity_poly.entity_id
_entity_poly.type
_entity_poly.pdbx_seq_one_letter_code
_entity_poly.pdbx_strand_id
1 'polypeptide(L)'
;MSLNQVDICFVIDTTGSMGPFLASAQAELVRLMEGLGAAAGLDMQFALVEYRDHPPQDQSFITRCTPLTSDRKALQKAIDALKAGGGGDAPEAVYRGVHDGCLETRWRQHSSRYLILVGDAPPHGLGMRGDHWPNACPSGLDTREVTAIAEEARATLFALVIGASPYTV
;
A
#
# COMPACT_ATOMS: atom_id res chain seq x y z
N MET A 1 -20.41 21.81 5.16
CA MET A 1 -19.71 21.07 4.08
C MET A 1 -18.33 21.70 3.97
N SER A 2 -17.26 20.93 4.15
CA SER A 2 -15.90 21.49 4.23
C SER A 2 -15.01 20.81 3.20
N LEU A 3 -14.48 21.58 2.25
CA LEU A 3 -13.60 21.10 1.17
C LEU A 3 -12.16 20.81 1.65
N ASN A 4 -11.98 20.55 2.94
CA ASN A 4 -10.68 20.41 3.58
C ASN A 4 -10.39 18.99 4.10
N GLN A 5 -11.27 18.03 3.79
CA GLN A 5 -11.07 16.64 4.19
C GLN A 5 -10.11 15.96 3.24
N VAL A 6 -9.02 15.44 3.80
CA VAL A 6 -8.02 14.66 3.06
C VAL A 6 -7.89 13.31 3.72
N ASP A 7 -8.04 12.26 2.92
CA ASP A 7 -7.84 10.88 3.34
C ASP A 7 -6.64 10.31 2.60
N ILE A 8 -5.75 9.67 3.35
CA ILE A 8 -4.55 9.04 2.81
C ILE A 8 -4.53 7.58 3.27
N CYS A 9 -4.43 6.64 2.33
CA CYS A 9 -4.14 5.25 2.65
C CYS A 9 -2.73 4.91 2.18
N PHE A 10 -1.89 4.49 3.12
CA PHE A 10 -0.58 3.93 2.83
C PHE A 10 -0.75 2.44 2.52
N VAL A 11 -0.22 1.98 1.38
CA VAL A 11 -0.22 0.57 0.97
C VAL A 11 1.23 0.13 0.92
N ILE A 12 1.66 -0.68 1.87
CA ILE A 12 3.08 -0.93 2.16
C ILE A 12 3.40 -2.41 1.97
N ASP A 13 4.40 -2.66 1.14
CA ASP A 13 5.06 -3.95 1.04
C ASP A 13 5.79 -4.27 2.36
N THR A 14 5.46 -5.41 2.97
CA THR A 14 6.15 -5.93 4.16
C THR A 14 6.76 -7.30 3.96
N THR A 15 7.15 -7.61 2.73
CA THR A 15 7.88 -8.82 2.33
C THR A 15 9.33 -8.78 2.82
N GLY A 16 10.05 -9.90 2.70
CA GLY A 16 11.42 -10.00 3.19
C GLY A 16 12.40 -9.02 2.51
N SER A 17 12.21 -8.73 1.22
CA SER A 17 13.07 -7.83 0.43
C SER A 17 13.08 -6.40 0.96
N MET A 18 11.95 -5.95 1.52
CA MET A 18 11.81 -4.65 2.17
C MET A 18 12.61 -4.49 3.46
N GLY A 19 13.23 -5.54 4.01
CA GLY A 19 14.00 -5.50 5.27
C GLY A 19 14.99 -4.33 5.39
N PRO A 20 15.86 -4.07 4.38
CA PRO A 20 16.79 -2.92 4.39
C PRO A 20 16.10 -1.55 4.29
N PHE A 21 14.88 -1.49 3.76
CA PHE A 21 14.17 -0.25 3.45
C PHE A 21 13.06 0.09 4.44
N LEU A 22 12.56 -0.90 5.19
CA LEU A 22 11.35 -0.76 5.99
C LEU A 22 11.50 0.31 7.08
N ALA A 23 12.67 0.39 7.73
CA ALA A 23 12.93 1.43 8.72
C ALA A 23 12.87 2.84 8.12
N SER A 24 13.39 3.01 6.89
CA SER A 24 13.31 4.28 6.16
C SER A 24 11.89 4.57 5.68
N ALA A 25 11.16 3.57 5.21
CA ALA A 25 9.76 3.71 4.82
C ALA A 25 8.88 4.12 6.02
N GLN A 26 9.04 3.45 7.17
CA GLN A 26 8.37 3.82 8.43
C GLN A 26 8.68 5.27 8.79
N ALA A 27 9.95 5.67 8.80
CA ALA A 27 10.33 7.04 9.13
C ALA A 27 9.70 8.09 8.18
N GLU A 28 9.61 7.79 6.88
CA GLU A 28 9.00 8.70 5.91
C GLU A 28 7.49 8.80 6.06
N LEU A 29 6.79 7.69 6.31
CA LEU A 29 5.35 7.69 6.60
C LEU A 29 5.02 8.56 7.81
N VAL A 30 5.83 8.46 8.86
CA VAL A 30 5.69 9.30 10.07
C VAL A 30 5.90 10.77 9.73
N ARG A 31 6.95 11.10 8.97
CA ARG A 31 7.23 12.46 8.51
C ARG A 31 6.07 13.04 7.69
N LEU A 32 5.49 12.26 6.79
CA LEU A 32 4.33 12.68 5.99
C LEU A 32 3.10 12.93 6.86
N MET A 33 2.81 12.02 7.79
CA MET A 33 1.70 12.17 8.75
C MET A 33 1.85 13.45 9.59
N GLU A 34 3.06 13.72 10.09
CA GLU A 34 3.34 14.90 10.91
C GLU A 34 3.35 16.20 10.09
N GLY A 35 4.03 16.19 8.95
CA GLY A 35 4.25 17.35 8.10
C GLY A 35 2.96 17.85 7.43
N LEU A 36 2.20 16.94 6.82
CA LEU A 36 0.86 17.28 6.31
C LEU A 36 -0.05 17.68 7.47
N GLY A 37 0.16 17.05 8.63
CA GLY A 37 -0.59 17.26 9.86
C GLY A 37 -0.53 18.67 10.42
N ALA A 38 0.53 19.41 10.08
CA ALA A 38 0.76 20.78 10.48
C ALA A 38 0.19 21.80 9.47
N ALA A 39 -0.27 21.36 8.30
CA ALA A 39 -0.88 22.25 7.31
C ALA A 39 -2.21 22.81 7.85
N ALA A 40 -2.23 24.11 8.12
CA ALA A 40 -3.37 24.77 8.73
C ALA A 40 -4.65 24.58 7.88
N GLY A 41 -5.71 24.13 8.55
CA GLY A 41 -7.05 24.07 7.96
C GLY A 41 -7.39 22.75 7.25
N LEU A 42 -6.54 21.72 7.24
CA LEU A 42 -6.88 20.39 6.71
C LEU A 42 -7.39 19.44 7.81
N ASP A 43 -8.50 18.75 7.53
CA ASP A 43 -9.03 17.66 8.34
C ASP A 43 -8.55 16.33 7.74
N MET A 44 -7.46 15.79 8.30
CA MET A 44 -6.79 14.64 7.72
C MET A 44 -7.01 13.36 8.51
N GLN A 45 -7.23 12.27 7.76
CA GLN A 45 -7.27 10.93 8.31
C GLN A 45 -6.42 9.97 7.48
N PHE A 46 -5.93 8.93 8.14
CA PHE A 46 -4.97 8.01 7.57
C PHE A 46 -5.42 6.57 7.77
N ALA A 47 -5.20 5.75 6.76
CA ALA A 47 -5.34 4.30 6.80
C ALA A 47 -4.01 3.66 6.41
N LEU A 48 -3.85 2.38 6.74
CA LEU A 48 -2.65 1.61 6.42
C LEU A 48 -3.07 0.22 5.97
N VAL A 49 -2.59 -0.21 4.82
CA VAL A 49 -2.66 -1.60 4.34
C VAL A 49 -1.23 -2.08 4.23
N GLU A 50 -0.86 -3.10 4.99
CA GLU A 50 0.35 -3.86 4.68
C GLU A 50 -0.03 -5.07 3.82
N TYR A 51 0.81 -5.37 2.84
CA TYR A 51 0.65 -6.55 1.99
C TYR A 51 1.93 -7.36 1.91
N ARG A 52 1.76 -8.65 1.63
CA ARG A 52 2.85 -9.58 1.33
C ARG A 52 2.51 -10.36 0.07
N ASP A 53 2.59 -11.68 0.13
CA ASP A 53 2.44 -12.54 -1.02
C ASP A 53 1.29 -13.54 -0.86
N HIS A 54 0.98 -14.24 -1.93
CA HIS A 54 -0.01 -15.28 -2.02
C HIS A 54 0.54 -16.63 -1.54
N PRO A 55 -0.32 -17.48 -0.96
CA PRO A 55 0.00 -18.90 -0.81
C PRO A 55 0.17 -19.55 -2.20
N PRO A 56 1.13 -20.49 -2.38
CA PRO A 56 1.91 -21.15 -1.33
C PRO A 56 3.22 -20.44 -0.96
N GLN A 57 3.58 -19.33 -1.61
CA GLN A 57 4.85 -18.62 -1.38
C GLN A 57 4.89 -18.03 0.02
N ASP A 58 3.81 -17.36 0.43
CA ASP A 58 3.62 -16.89 1.80
C ASP A 58 2.30 -17.41 2.39
N GLN A 59 2.39 -18.01 3.58
CA GLN A 59 1.22 -18.51 4.33
C GLN A 59 0.81 -17.59 5.48
N SER A 60 1.52 -16.48 5.70
CA SER A 60 1.31 -15.60 6.85
C SER A 60 0.06 -14.73 6.72
N PHE A 61 -0.04 -13.94 5.66
CA PHE A 61 -1.22 -13.17 5.25
C PHE A 61 -0.94 -12.52 3.89
N ILE A 62 -2.01 -12.19 3.14
CA ILE A 62 -1.87 -11.40 1.90
C ILE A 62 -1.96 -9.91 2.21
N THR A 63 -2.95 -9.49 3.01
CA THR A 63 -3.16 -8.09 3.43
C THR A 63 -3.57 -8.00 4.89
N ARG A 64 -3.21 -6.89 5.54
CA ARG A 64 -3.78 -6.46 6.83
C ARG A 64 -4.08 -4.97 6.78
N CYS A 65 -5.28 -4.61 7.24
CA CYS A 65 -5.79 -3.26 7.11
C CYS A 65 -5.98 -2.62 8.49
N THR A 66 -5.40 -1.44 8.66
CA THR A 66 -5.73 -0.49 9.73
C THR A 66 -6.74 0.50 9.16
N PRO A 67 -7.93 0.63 9.79
CA PRO A 67 -8.99 1.49 9.28
C PRO A 67 -8.60 2.97 9.31
N LEU A 68 -9.28 3.76 8.48
CA LEU A 68 -9.13 5.21 8.45
C LEU A 68 -9.37 5.82 9.83
N THR A 69 -8.41 6.61 10.30
CA THR A 69 -8.45 7.21 11.63
C THR A 69 -7.80 8.59 11.66
N SER A 70 -8.29 9.45 12.56
CA SER A 70 -7.63 10.72 12.93
C SER A 70 -6.66 10.55 14.11
N ASP A 71 -6.64 9.38 14.76
CA ASP A 71 -5.72 9.09 15.87
C ASP A 71 -4.33 8.78 15.34
N ARG A 72 -3.49 9.82 15.33
CA ARG A 72 -2.09 9.73 14.89
C ARG A 72 -1.25 8.80 15.75
N LYS A 73 -1.55 8.64 17.04
CA LYS A 73 -0.79 7.73 17.90
C LYS A 73 -1.12 6.28 17.57
N ALA A 74 -2.39 6.00 17.28
CA ALA A 74 -2.81 4.68 16.81
C ALA A 74 -2.16 4.33 15.47
N LEU A 75 -2.15 5.27 14.51
CA LEU A 75 -1.48 5.07 13.22
C LEU A 75 0.04 4.88 13.39
N GLN A 76 0.70 5.73 14.19
CA GLN A 76 2.13 5.60 14.49
C GLN A 76 2.46 4.20 15.01
N LYS A 77 1.69 3.70 15.98
CA LYS A 77 1.87 2.37 16.53
C LYS A 77 1.68 1.28 15.47
N ALA A 78 0.74 1.45 14.54
CA ALA A 78 0.54 0.51 13.43
C ALA A 78 1.74 0.52 12.47
N ILE A 79 2.27 1.71 12.14
CA ILE A 79 3.48 1.87 11.33
C ILE A 79 4.67 1.21 12.01
N ASP A 80 4.90 1.49 13.30
CA ASP A 80 6.01 0.91 14.09
C ASP A 80 5.91 -0.62 14.22
N ALA A 81 4.72 -1.18 14.08
CA ALA A 81 4.47 -2.62 14.16
C ALA A 81 4.75 -3.36 12.85
N LEU A 82 4.92 -2.65 11.72
CA LEU A 82 5.25 -3.27 10.44
C LEU A 82 6.57 -4.04 10.53
N LYS A 83 6.60 -5.24 9.96
CA LYS A 83 7.78 -6.11 9.95
C LYS A 83 7.93 -6.80 8.61
N ALA A 84 9.11 -6.64 8.02
CA ALA A 84 9.52 -7.36 6.82
C ALA A 84 9.57 -8.87 7.10
N GLY A 85 9.04 -9.65 6.17
CA GLY A 85 9.14 -11.11 6.19
C GLY A 85 8.13 -11.74 5.23
N GLY A 86 8.20 -13.06 5.06
CA GLY A 86 7.38 -13.70 4.02
C GLY A 86 7.87 -13.36 2.61
N GLY A 87 6.96 -13.37 1.65
CA GLY A 87 7.29 -13.48 0.23
C GLY A 87 7.69 -14.90 -0.15
N GLY A 88 8.37 -15.10 -1.28
CA GLY A 88 8.95 -16.38 -1.65
C GLY A 88 9.57 -16.37 -3.03
N ASP A 89 8.83 -15.84 -4.00
CA ASP A 89 9.37 -15.38 -5.28
C ASP A 89 9.54 -13.86 -5.31
N ALA A 90 9.95 -13.33 -6.47
CA ALA A 90 10.35 -11.92 -6.58
C ALA A 90 9.18 -10.93 -6.79
N PRO A 91 8.13 -11.23 -7.57
CA PRO A 91 6.91 -10.43 -7.56
C PRO A 91 6.07 -10.70 -6.30
N GLU A 92 5.16 -9.78 -5.99
CA GLU A 92 4.40 -9.79 -4.72
C GLU A 92 2.91 -9.48 -4.96
N ALA A 93 2.06 -9.54 -3.93
CA ALA A 93 0.60 -9.32 -4.04
C ALA A 93 0.19 -7.83 -4.13
N VAL A 94 0.92 -7.03 -4.91
CA VAL A 94 0.74 -5.58 -5.07
C VAL A 94 -0.70 -5.23 -5.45
N TYR A 95 -1.29 -5.92 -6.42
CA TYR A 95 -2.65 -5.65 -6.86
C TYR A 95 -3.67 -5.85 -5.73
N ARG A 96 -3.47 -6.86 -4.88
CA ARG A 96 -4.35 -7.08 -3.74
C ARG A 96 -4.19 -5.99 -2.68
N GLY A 97 -2.96 -5.51 -2.45
CA GLY A 97 -2.69 -4.37 -1.59
C GLY A 97 -3.43 -3.10 -2.06
N VAL A 98 -3.37 -2.78 -3.36
CA VAL A 98 -4.07 -1.63 -3.95
C VAL A 98 -5.59 -1.79 -3.85
N HIS A 99 -6.11 -2.96 -4.21
CA HIS A 99 -7.54 -3.29 -4.10
C HIS A 99 -8.06 -3.05 -2.67
N ASP A 100 -7.41 -3.65 -1.67
CA ASP A 100 -7.84 -3.52 -0.28
C ASP A 100 -7.62 -2.09 0.23
N GLY A 101 -6.58 -1.39 -0.22
CA GLY A 101 -6.38 0.03 0.06
C GLY A 101 -7.52 0.91 -0.46
N CYS A 102 -8.07 0.61 -1.63
CA CYS A 102 -9.22 1.32 -2.17
C CYS A 102 -10.53 0.98 -1.45
N LEU A 103 -10.77 -0.28 -1.06
CA LEU A 103 -12.07 -0.71 -0.53
C LEU A 103 -12.15 -0.69 1.01
N GLU A 104 -11.12 -1.16 1.72
CA GLU A 104 -11.13 -1.30 3.18
C GLU A 104 -10.88 0.02 3.92
N THR A 105 -10.34 1.02 3.24
CA THR A 105 -10.15 2.36 3.82
C THR A 105 -11.47 3.01 4.23
N ARG A 106 -12.59 2.69 3.56
CA ARG A 106 -13.91 3.28 3.84
C ARG A 106 -13.87 4.81 3.87
N TRP A 107 -13.37 5.38 2.78
CA TRP A 107 -13.16 6.81 2.59
C TRP A 107 -14.35 7.68 3.03
N ARG A 108 -14.05 8.82 3.65
CA ARG A 108 -15.08 9.80 4.01
C ARG A 108 -15.78 10.33 2.76
N GLN A 109 -17.05 10.68 2.89
CA GLN A 109 -17.76 11.33 1.78
C GLN A 109 -17.13 12.69 1.49
N HIS A 110 -16.89 12.99 0.22
CA HIS A 110 -16.34 14.27 -0.26
C HIS A 110 -14.91 14.61 0.18
N SER A 111 -14.12 13.64 0.66
CA SER A 111 -12.68 13.83 0.88
C SER A 111 -11.89 13.82 -0.43
N SER A 112 -10.76 14.52 -0.44
CA SER A 112 -9.67 14.27 -1.39
C SER A 112 -8.94 13.00 -0.97
N ARG A 113 -8.83 12.01 -1.87
CA ARG A 113 -8.39 10.64 -1.53
C ARG A 113 -7.08 10.32 -2.23
N TYR A 114 -6.12 9.84 -1.46
CA TYR A 114 -4.81 9.47 -1.96
C TYR A 114 -4.42 8.08 -1.49
N LEU A 115 -3.99 7.25 -2.44
CA LEU A 115 -3.38 5.96 -2.16
C LEU A 115 -1.88 6.08 -2.42
N ILE A 116 -1.06 5.76 -1.42
CA ILE A 116 0.40 5.83 -1.52
C ILE A 116 0.93 4.40 -1.42
N LEU A 117 1.24 3.80 -2.57
CA LEU A 117 1.84 2.49 -2.68
C LEU A 117 3.36 2.59 -2.49
N VAL A 118 3.93 1.77 -1.61
CA VAL A 118 5.36 1.69 -1.35
C VAL A 118 5.79 0.22 -1.40
N GLY A 119 6.81 -0.08 -2.20
CA GLY A 119 7.37 -1.43 -2.31
C GLY A 119 8.61 -1.49 -3.20
N ASP A 120 9.29 -2.63 -3.22
CA ASP A 120 10.50 -2.85 -4.03
C ASP A 120 10.34 -3.93 -5.12
N ALA A 121 9.16 -4.57 -5.18
CA ALA A 121 8.82 -5.60 -6.14
C ALA A 121 7.58 -5.23 -7.00
N PRO A 122 7.49 -5.77 -8.23
CA PRO A 122 6.30 -5.64 -9.08
C PRO A 122 5.21 -6.65 -8.72
N PRO A 123 3.98 -6.51 -9.26
CA PRO A 123 2.93 -7.52 -9.11
C PRO A 123 3.22 -8.80 -9.89
N HIS A 124 2.61 -9.91 -9.45
CA HIS A 124 2.48 -11.13 -10.27
C HIS A 124 1.67 -10.93 -11.55
N GLY A 125 1.88 -11.82 -12.51
CA GLY A 125 1.09 -11.89 -13.74
C GLY A 125 1.61 -11.04 -14.89
N LEU A 126 2.86 -10.55 -14.77
CA LEU A 126 3.51 -9.72 -15.79
C LEU A 126 4.49 -10.51 -16.69
N GLY A 127 4.52 -11.83 -16.59
CA GLY A 127 5.39 -12.70 -17.39
C GLY A 127 6.85 -12.66 -16.97
N MET A 128 7.15 -12.22 -15.75
CA MET A 128 8.53 -12.05 -15.31
C MET A 128 9.22 -13.39 -15.02
N ARG A 129 10.53 -13.44 -15.25
CA ARG A 129 11.33 -14.63 -14.92
C ARG A 129 11.44 -14.76 -13.41
N GLY A 130 11.08 -15.94 -12.90
CA GLY A 130 11.09 -16.22 -11.46
C GLY A 130 9.75 -15.98 -10.78
N ASP A 131 8.75 -15.43 -11.48
CA ASP A 131 7.37 -15.35 -11.02
C ASP A 131 6.76 -16.76 -10.96
N HIS A 132 6.18 -17.12 -9.81
CA HIS A 132 5.43 -18.36 -9.64
C HIS A 132 4.09 -18.34 -10.39
N TRP A 133 3.56 -17.15 -10.67
CA TRP A 133 2.32 -16.89 -11.38
C TRP A 133 2.52 -15.95 -12.58
N PRO A 134 3.31 -16.35 -13.59
CA PRO A 134 3.75 -15.46 -14.67
C PRO A 134 2.61 -14.96 -15.56
N ASN A 135 1.47 -15.65 -15.62
CA ASN A 135 0.41 -15.33 -16.57
C ASN A 135 -0.77 -14.53 -15.97
N ALA A 136 -0.95 -14.56 -14.65
CA ALA A 136 -2.04 -13.88 -13.96
C ALA A 136 -1.79 -13.87 -12.44
N CYS A 137 -2.13 -12.78 -11.77
CA CYS A 137 -2.09 -12.74 -10.31
C CYS A 137 -3.09 -13.73 -9.68
N PRO A 138 -2.74 -14.44 -8.60
CA PRO A 138 -3.66 -15.36 -7.91
C PRO A 138 -4.94 -14.72 -7.39
N SER A 139 -4.91 -13.41 -7.12
CA SER A 139 -6.12 -12.65 -6.73
C SER A 139 -7.14 -12.50 -7.86
N GLY A 140 -6.77 -12.86 -9.09
CA GLY A 140 -7.55 -12.57 -10.29
C GLY A 140 -7.45 -11.12 -10.76
N LEU A 141 -6.75 -10.25 -10.00
CA LEU A 141 -6.62 -8.83 -10.28
C LEU A 141 -5.50 -8.55 -11.29
N ASP A 142 -5.73 -7.57 -12.17
CA ASP A 142 -4.72 -6.98 -13.04
C ASP A 142 -4.66 -5.44 -12.93
N THR A 143 -3.75 -4.82 -13.69
CA THR A 143 -3.60 -3.35 -13.74
C THR A 143 -4.92 -2.64 -14.07
N ARG A 144 -5.75 -3.18 -14.97
CA ARG A 144 -7.00 -2.53 -15.40
C ARG A 144 -8.03 -2.57 -14.27
N GLU A 145 -8.14 -3.70 -13.58
CA GLU A 145 -9.10 -3.87 -12.49
C GLU A 145 -8.74 -2.97 -11.31
N VAL A 146 -7.47 -2.94 -10.88
CA VAL A 146 -7.08 -2.03 -9.80
C VAL A 146 -7.18 -0.56 -10.19
N THR A 147 -6.98 -0.23 -11.48
CA THR A 147 -7.20 1.14 -11.99
C THR A 147 -8.68 1.50 -11.91
N ALA A 148 -9.58 0.63 -12.37
CA ALA A 148 -11.03 0.85 -12.31
C ALA A 148 -11.52 1.00 -10.86
N ILE A 149 -10.99 0.18 -9.93
CA ILE A 149 -11.31 0.28 -8.51
C ILE A 149 -10.83 1.61 -7.90
N ALA A 150 -9.63 2.07 -8.27
CA ALA A 150 -9.12 3.37 -7.81
C ALA A 150 -9.97 4.54 -8.36
N GLU A 151 -10.39 4.46 -9.62
CA GLU A 151 -11.30 5.42 -10.25
C GLU A 151 -12.67 5.46 -9.56
N GLU A 152 -13.27 4.29 -9.26
CA GLU A 152 -14.53 4.18 -8.54
C GLU A 152 -14.42 4.75 -7.11
N ALA A 153 -13.30 4.44 -6.44
CA ALA A 153 -12.97 5.01 -5.14
C ALA A 153 -12.62 6.52 -5.23
N ARG A 154 -12.47 7.09 -6.43
CA ARG A 154 -12.00 8.47 -6.67
C ARG A 154 -10.69 8.75 -5.93
N ALA A 155 -9.81 7.77 -5.87
CA ALA A 155 -8.52 7.84 -5.18
C ALA A 155 -7.40 8.01 -6.21
N THR A 156 -6.55 9.01 -6.00
CA THR A 156 -5.34 9.17 -6.80
C THR A 156 -4.25 8.26 -6.25
N LEU A 157 -3.72 7.36 -7.08
CA LEU A 157 -2.63 6.47 -6.73
C LEU A 157 -1.27 7.10 -7.03
N PHE A 158 -0.41 7.15 -6.03
CA PHE A 158 1.02 7.41 -6.15
C PHE A 158 1.79 6.15 -5.81
N ALA A 159 2.74 5.76 -6.66
CA ALA A 159 3.61 4.61 -6.41
C ALA A 159 5.06 5.08 -6.16
N LEU A 160 5.62 4.66 -5.03
CA LEU A 160 6.99 4.87 -4.62
C LEU A 160 7.72 3.53 -4.67
N VAL A 161 8.45 3.31 -5.76
CA VAL A 161 9.25 2.09 -5.95
C VAL A 161 10.62 2.31 -5.33
N ILE A 162 11.02 1.43 -4.41
CA ILE A 162 12.27 1.52 -3.68
C ILE A 162 13.26 0.47 -4.21
N GLY A 163 14.54 0.82 -4.27
CA GLY A 163 15.60 -0.08 -4.74
C GLY A 163 15.84 0.00 -6.25
N ALA A 164 16.96 -0.58 -6.68
CA ALA A 164 17.23 -0.75 -8.10
C ALA A 164 16.38 -1.92 -8.58
N SER A 165 15.27 -1.64 -9.25
CA SER A 165 14.53 -2.67 -9.97
C SER A 165 15.49 -3.33 -10.96
N PRO A 166 15.84 -4.63 -10.85
CA PRO A 166 16.56 -5.32 -11.91
C PRO A 166 15.69 -5.46 -13.18
N TYR A 167 14.46 -4.94 -13.15
CA TYR A 167 13.41 -5.15 -14.14
C TYR A 167 12.92 -3.84 -14.77
N THR A 168 13.55 -2.69 -14.52
CA THR A 168 13.44 -1.55 -15.42
C THR A 168 14.17 -1.88 -16.73
N VAL A 169 13.39 -2.31 -17.73
CA VAL A 169 13.73 -2.19 -19.15
C VAL A 169 13.23 -0.87 -19.70
#